data_AF-W4V720-F1
#
_entry.id   AF-W4V720-F1
#
_cell.length_a   1.000
_cell.length_b   1.000
_cell.length_c   1.000
_cell.angle_alpha   90.00
_cell.angle_beta   90.00
_cell.angle_gamma   90.00
#
_symmetry.space_group_name_H-M   'P 1'
#
loop_
_entity.id
_entity.type
_entity.pdbx_description
1 polymer ?
#
loop_
_entity_poly.entity_id
_entity_poly.type
_entity_poly.pdbx_seq_one_letter_code
_entity_poly.pdbx_strand_id
1 'polypeptide(L)' 'MRLQARNINLTDAQKEKISKAVQKAEEKGVKDSLVLIDDIAFVVNVRNRTVITAVNSNELKENVFTNIDGAVFA' A
#
# COMPACT_ATOMS: atom_id res chain seq x y z
N MET A 1 -2.80 -18.70 8.52
CA MET A 1 -1.91 -17.80 9.28
C MET A 1 -2.37 -16.37 9.03
N ARG A 2 -2.71 -15.62 10.08
CA ARG A 2 -3.20 -14.24 9.98
C ARG A 2 -2.01 -13.28 9.88
N LEU A 3 -2.05 -12.39 8.89
CA LEU A 3 -1.13 -11.26 8.79
C LEU A 3 -1.13 -10.46 10.10
N GLN A 4 0.06 -10.24 10.64
CA GLN A 4 0.30 -9.29 11.72
C GLN A 4 0.10 -7.88 11.16
N ALA A 5 -1.15 -7.43 11.08
CA ALA A 5 -1.44 -6.02 10.94
C ALA A 5 -0.96 -5.35 12.21
N ARG A 6 0.22 -4.70 12.16
CA ARG A 6 0.54 -3.64 13.13
C ARG A 6 -0.66 -2.68 13.08
N ASN A 7 -1.18 -2.30 14.25
CA ASN A 7 -2.36 -1.46 14.45
C ASN A 7 -2.24 -0.08 13.76
N ILE A 8 -2.35 -0.04 12.43
CA ILE A 8 -2.32 1.19 11.65
C ILE A 8 -3.78 1.62 11.52
N ASN A 9 -4.16 2.57 12.39
CA ASN A 9 -5.46 3.21 12.34
C ASN A 9 -5.50 4.13 11.12
N LEU A 10 -6.10 3.63 10.04
CA LEU A 10 -6.36 4.41 8.83
C LEU A 10 -7.56 5.33 9.04
N THR A 11 -7.36 6.62 8.78
CA THR A 11 -8.49 7.56 8.68
C THR A 11 -9.33 7.23 7.45
N ASP A 12 -10.59 7.66 7.43
CA ASP A 12 -11.46 7.42 6.28
C ASP A 12 -10.94 8.09 5.00
N ALA A 13 -10.30 9.26 5.13
CA ALA A 13 -9.61 9.93 4.03
C ALA A 13 -8.46 9.08 3.46
N GLN A 14 -7.67 8.42 4.32
CA GLN A 14 -6.59 7.53 3.89
C GLN A 14 -7.15 6.28 3.21
N LYS A 15 -8.25 5.69 3.71
CA LYS A 15 -8.92 4.56 3.05
C LYS A 15 -9.38 4.93 1.64
N GLU A 16 -9.94 6.11 1.48
CA GLU A 16 -10.38 6.60 0.16
C GLU A 16 -9.20 6.79 -0.80
N LYS A 17 -8.09 7.38 -0.33
CA LYS A 17 -6.85 7.52 -1.12
C LYS A 17 -6.30 6.15 -1.53
N ILE A 18 -6.24 5.17 -0.61
CA ILE A 18 -5.80 3.81 -0.92
C ILE A 18 -6.71 3.20 -1.99
N SER A 19 -8.02 3.33 -1.86
CA SER A 19 -8.98 2.80 -2.84
C SER A 19 -8.74 3.37 -4.24
N LYS A 20 -8.51 4.69 -4.34
CA LYS A 20 -8.18 5.36 -5.61
C LYS A 20 -6.83 4.89 -6.17
N ALA A 21 -5.82 4.74 -5.32
CA ALA A 21 -4.50 4.26 -5.71
C ALA A 21 -4.55 2.80 -6.22
N VAL A 22 -5.29 1.93 -5.54
CA VAL A 22 -5.54 0.54 -5.96
C VAL A 22 -6.26 0.49 -7.30
N GLN A 23 -7.30 1.32 -7.50
CA GLN A 23 -8.00 1.40 -8.78
C GLN A 23 -7.07 1.84 -9.92
N LYS A 24 -6.24 2.87 -9.69
CA LYS A 24 -5.26 3.32 -10.69
C LYS A 24 -4.21 2.26 -11.00
N ALA A 25 -3.79 1.46 -10.01
CA ALA A 25 -2.89 0.33 -10.21
C ALA A 25 -3.57 -0.79 -11.03
N GLU A 26 -4.83 -1.08 -10.73
CA GLU A 26 -5.66 -2.07 -11.43
C GLU A 26 -5.84 -1.72 -12.91
N GLU A 27 -6.13 -0.45 -13.22
CA GLU A 27 -6.22 0.06 -14.59
C GLU A 27 -4.92 -0.10 -15.40
N LYS A 28 -3.77 -0.18 -14.72
CA LYS A 28 -2.45 -0.41 -15.32
C LYS A 28 -2.03 -1.88 -15.32
N GLY A 29 -2.88 -2.78 -14.81
CA GLY A 29 -2.60 -4.22 -14.76
C GLY A 29 -1.60 -4.63 -13.68
N VAL A 30 -1.33 -3.74 -12.70
CA VAL A 30 -0.45 -4.00 -11.55
C VAL A 30 -1.15 -4.96 -10.59
N LYS A 31 -0.43 -5.94 -10.07
CA LYS A 31 -0.98 -6.99 -9.20
C LYS A 31 -0.65 -6.74 -7.74
N ASP A 32 0.56 -6.27 -7.48
CA ASP A 32 1.13 -6.01 -6.16
C ASP A 32 1.83 -4.65 -6.20
N SER A 33 1.22 -3.66 -5.57
CA SER A 33 1.67 -2.26 -5.66
C SER A 33 2.16 -1.75 -4.32
N LEU A 34 3.23 -0.96 -4.36
CA LEU A 34 3.59 -0.06 -3.26
C LEU A 34 2.82 1.25 -3.42
N VAL A 35 1.92 1.54 -2.49
CA VAL A 35 1.14 2.79 -2.45
C VAL A 35 1.72 3.69 -1.38
N LEU A 36 2.29 4.84 -1.77
CA LEU A 36 2.75 5.86 -0.82
C LEU A 36 1.65 6.91 -0.66
N ILE A 37 1.16 7.09 0.57
CA ILE A 37 0.18 8.11 0.94
C ILE A 37 0.71 8.91 2.11
N ASP A 38 0.84 10.22 1.91
CA ASP A 38 1.46 11.12 2.87
C ASP A 38 2.85 10.58 3.26
N ASP A 39 3.02 10.19 4.53
CA ASP A 39 4.22 9.58 5.08
C ASP A 39 4.01 8.11 5.49
N ILE A 40 3.17 7.36 4.76
CA ILE A 40 2.96 5.93 5.02
C ILE A 40 2.98 5.18 3.69
N ALA A 41 3.85 4.18 3.58
CA ALA A 41 3.86 3.26 2.45
C ALA A 41 3.05 2.00 2.78
N PHE A 42 2.23 1.60 1.82
CA PHE A 42 1.34 0.45 1.88
C PHE A 42 1.71 -0.53 0.79
N VAL A 43 2.02 -1.78 1.14
CA VAL A 43 2.07 -2.85 0.15
C VAL A 43 0.67 -3.42 0.03
N VAL A 44 0.08 -3.33 -1.16
CA VAL A 44 -1.27 -3.78 -1.44
C VAL A 44 -1.27 -4.84 -2.53
N ASN A 45 -1.98 -5.92 -2.30
CA ASN A 45 -2.37 -6.83 -3.37
C ASN A 45 -3.60 -6.23 -4.05
N VAL A 46 -3.41 -5.71 -5.27
CA VAL A 46 -4.43 -5.03 -6.06
C VAL A 46 -5.54 -6.01 -6.43
N ARG A 47 -5.20 -7.24 -6.83
CA ARG A 47 -6.15 -8.28 -7.23
C ARG A 47 -7.13 -8.66 -6.11
N ASN A 48 -6.61 -8.84 -4.91
CA ASN A 48 -7.40 -9.20 -3.74
C ASN A 48 -7.91 -7.96 -2.99
N ARG A 49 -7.52 -6.75 -3.42
CA ARG A 49 -7.79 -5.46 -2.77
C ARG A 49 -7.49 -5.50 -1.26
N THR A 50 -6.34 -6.07 -0.92
CA THR A 50 -5.91 -6.27 0.47
C THR A 50 -4.63 -5.50 0.77
N VAL A 51 -4.59 -4.86 1.94
CA VAL A 51 -3.37 -4.25 2.48
C VAL A 51 -2.56 -5.34 3.19
N ILE A 52 -1.36 -5.59 2.70
CA ILE A 52 -0.44 -6.60 3.24
C ILE A 52 0.45 -5.97 4.32
N THR A 53 0.98 -4.78 4.05
CA THR A 53 1.95 -4.13 4.93
C THR A 53 1.71 -2.64 4.91
N ALA A 54 1.94 -1.99 6.05
CA ALA A 54 1.92 -0.56 6.17
C ALA A 54 3.06 -0.12 7.08
N VAL A 55 3.84 0.86 6.63
CA VAL A 55 5.09 1.30 7.26
C VAL A 55 5.20 2.81 7.12
N ASN A 56 5.66 3.49 8.18
CA ASN A 56 5.82 4.94 8.15
C ASN A 56 7.04 5.33 7.30
N SER A 57 6.97 6.45 6.59
CA SER A 57 8.02 6.99 5.73
C SER A 57 9.32 7.27 6.47
N ASN A 58 9.24 7.57 7.76
CA ASN A 58 10.43 7.71 8.60
C ASN A 58 11.16 6.38 8.81
N GLU A 59 10.44 5.26 8.78
CA GLU A 59 11.00 3.91 8.81
C GLU A 59 11.40 3.43 7.40
N LEU A 60 11.05 4.13 6.31
CA LEU A 60 11.40 3.70 4.94
C LEU A 60 12.89 3.82 4.62
N LYS A 61 13.64 4.68 5.34
CA LYS A 61 15.09 4.77 5.17
C LYS A 61 15.66 3.38 5.47
N GLU A 62 16.27 2.77 4.45
CA GLU A 62 16.89 1.44 4.46
C GLU A 62 15.96 0.23 4.22
N ASN A 63 14.65 0.42 4.05
CA ASN A 63 13.75 -0.69 3.74
C ASN A 63 13.68 -1.00 2.23
N VAL A 64 13.87 -2.27 1.86
CA VAL A 64 13.75 -2.76 0.49
C VAL A 64 12.46 -3.56 0.34
N PHE A 65 11.58 -3.10 -0.56
CA PHE A 65 10.36 -3.81 -0.92
C PHE A 65 10.61 -4.62 -2.18
N THR A 66 10.35 -5.92 -2.10
CA THR A 66 10.47 -6.85 -3.22
C THR A 66 9.10 -7.39 -3.62
N ASN A 67 9.02 -8.05 -4.78
CA ASN A 67 7.80 -8.71 -5.24
C ASN A 67 6.62 -7.75 -5.45
N ILE A 68 6.94 -6.49 -5.81
CA ILE A 68 6.00 -5.48 -6.27
C ILE A 68 6.22 -5.25 -7.76
N ASP A 69 5.14 -5.13 -8.52
CA ASP A 69 5.16 -4.90 -9.97
C ASP A 69 4.75 -3.46 -10.33
N GLY A 70 4.41 -2.63 -9.33
CA GLY A 70 4.16 -1.21 -9.51
C GLY A 70 4.32 -0.39 -8.24
N ALA A 71 4.38 0.92 -8.42
CA ALA A 71 4.32 1.89 -7.34
C ALA A 71 3.34 3.01 -7.70
N VAL A 72 2.52 3.42 -6.74
CA VAL A 72 1.55 4.50 -6.88
C VAL A 72 1.80 5.53 -5.79
N PHE A 73 1.97 6.78 -6.21
CA PHE A 73 2.12 7.93 -5.31
C PHE A 73 0.79 8.68 -5.28
N ALA A 74 0.22 8.89 -4.08
CA ALA A 74 -1.13 9.42 -3.89
C ALA A 74 -1.23 10.41 -2.72
#